data_AF-A0A8F4FQB3-F1
#
_entry.id   AF-A0A8F4FQB3-F1
#
_cell.length_a   1.000
_cell.length_b   1.000
_cell.length_c   1.000
_cell.angle_alpha   90.00
_cell.angle_beta   90.00
_cell.angle_gamma   90.00
#
_symmetry.space_group_name_H-M   'P 1'
#
loop_
_entity.id
_entity.type
_entity.pdbx_description
1 polymer ?
#
loop_
_entity_poly.entity_id
_entity_poly.type
_entity_poly.pdbx_seq_one_letter_code
_entity_poly.pdbx_strand_id
1 'polypeptide(L)' 'MAERDIHVVEQGDGWEVWRIGDSMPLGSYVTLGEAEEQAQAQAALDGVAVVDHDAGFEATSDPTPPTEA' A
#
# COMPACT_ATOMS: atom_id res chain seq x y z
N MET A 1 -5.10 -15.81 -7.55
CA MET A 1 -4.32 -15.84 -6.29
C MET A 1 -4.35 -14.40 -5.78
N ALA A 2 -4.74 -14.19 -4.53
CA ALA A 2 -5.74 -13.20 -4.11
C ALA A 2 -5.34 -11.73 -4.28
N GLU A 3 -6.23 -10.94 -4.88
CA GLU A 3 -6.18 -9.48 -5.04
C GLU A 3 -6.42 -8.74 -3.70
N ARG A 4 -5.86 -9.22 -2.57
CA ARG A 4 -6.18 -8.73 -1.22
C ARG A 4 -4.98 -8.57 -0.29
N ASP A 5 -3.77 -8.69 -0.80
CA ASP A 5 -2.58 -8.53 0.03
C ASP A 5 -2.50 -7.11 0.62
N ILE A 6 -1.80 -7.00 1.75
CA ILE A 6 -1.58 -5.73 2.44
C ILE A 6 -0.20 -5.19 2.04
N HIS A 7 -0.14 -3.93 1.62
CA HIS A 7 1.07 -3.21 1.24
C HIS A 7 1.38 -2.13 2.26
N VAL A 8 2.66 -1.94 2.56
CA VAL A 8 3.16 -0.79 3.33
C VAL A 8 3.90 0.13 2.36
N VAL A 9 3.42 1.36 2.21
CA VAL A 9 3.89 2.34 1.22
C VAL A 9 4.47 3.55 1.94
N GLU A 10 5.69 3.96 1.59
CA GLU A 10 6.27 5.20 2.09
C GLU A 10 5.66 6.39 1.33
N GLN A 11 5.15 7.38 2.08
CA GLN A 11 4.44 8.54 1.56
C GLN A 11 5.02 9.80 2.18
N GLY A 12 6.06 10.36 1.54
CA GLY A 12 6.62 11.71 1.77
C GLY A 12 7.04 12.05 3.20
N ASP A 13 6.06 12.18 4.10
CA ASP A 13 6.18 12.51 5.52
C ASP A 13 5.86 11.31 6.45
N GLY A 14 5.52 10.14 5.90
CA GLY A 14 5.13 8.97 6.69
C GLY A 14 4.93 7.70 5.88
N TRP A 15 4.12 6.80 6.41
CA TRP A 15 3.91 5.44 5.95
C TRP A 15 2.41 5.15 5.90
N GLU A 16 1.94 4.58 4.80
CA GLU A 16 0.53 4.22 4.64
C GLU A 16 0.39 2.73 4.42
N VAL A 17 -0.61 2.15 5.07
CA VAL A 17 -0.97 0.75 4.88
C VAL A 17 -2.12 0.68 3.90
N TRP A 18 -1.91 0.00 2.78
CA TRP A 18 -2.87 -0.16 1.70
C TRP A 18 -3.29 -1.60 1.58
N ARG A 19 -4.52 -1.84 1.17
CA ARG A 19 -4.98 -3.17 0.76
C ARG A 19 -5.16 -3.18 -0.74
N ILE A 20 -4.61 -4.19 -1.41
CA ILE A 20 -4.82 -4.37 -2.85
C ILE A 20 -6.33 -4.49 -3.12
N GLY A 21 -6.79 -3.73 -4.11
CA GLY A 21 -8.21 -3.66 -4.47
C GLY A 21 -9.04 -2.66 -3.67
N ASP A 22 -8.47 -2.06 -2.62
CA ASP A 22 -9.09 -0.96 -1.90
C ASP A 22 -8.66 0.39 -2.49
N SER A 23 -9.58 1.36 -2.53
CA SER A 23 -9.31 2.69 -3.10
C SER A 23 -8.80 3.69 -2.05
N MET A 24 -8.69 3.28 -0.79
CA MET A 24 -8.25 4.11 0.33
C MET A 24 -7.23 3.37 1.19
N PRO A 25 -6.29 4.10 1.82
CA PRO A 25 -5.40 3.51 2.81
C PRO A 25 -6.20 3.08 4.04
N LEU A 26 -5.79 1.96 4.62
CA LEU A 26 -6.32 1.44 5.87
C LEU A 26 -5.88 2.32 7.06
N GLY A 27 -4.71 2.95 6.94
CA GLY A 27 -4.19 3.88 7.93
C GLY A 27 -2.89 4.54 7.47
N SER A 28 -2.61 5.70 8.05
CA SER A 28 -1.36 6.45 7.83
C SER A 28 -0.63 6.57 9.17
N TYR A 29 0.68 6.38 9.14
CA TYR A 29 1.57 6.21 10.28
C TYR A 29 2.81 7.06 10.08
N VAL A 30 3.44 7.47 11.19
CA VAL A 30 4.66 8.30 11.12
C VAL A 30 5.91 7.43 10.96
N THR A 31 5.89 6.23 11.54
CA THR A 31 7.04 5.32 11.51
C THR A 31 6.72 4.02 10.78
N LEU A 32 7.74 3.43 10.14
CA LEU A 32 7.64 2.14 9.47
C LEU A 32 7.16 1.03 10.42
N GLY A 33 7.69 1.00 11.65
CA GLY A 33 7.33 -0.03 12.62
C GLY A 33 5.83 -0.03 12.94
N GLU A 34 5.22 1.14 13.14
CA GLU A 34 3.77 1.25 13.35
C GLU A 34 2.96 0.77 12.14
N ALA A 35 3.42 1.10 10.93
CA ALA A 35 2.78 0.66 9.69
C ALA A 35 2.89 -0.86 9.49
N GLU A 36 4.05 -1.45 9.76
CA GLU A 36 4.27 -2.90 9.66
C GLU A 36 3.44 -3.67 10.68
N GLU A 37 3.39 -3.21 11.94
CA GLU A 37 2.56 -3.83 12.97
C GLU A 37 1.08 -3.85 12.57
N GLN A 38 0.60 -2.77 11.96
CA GLN A 38 -0.78 -2.65 11.49
C GLN A 38 -1.03 -3.46 10.23
N ALA A 39 -0.10 -3.47 9.30
CA ALA A 39 -0.19 -4.31 8.11
C ALA A 39 -0.25 -5.80 8.48
N GLN A 40 0.56 -6.26 9.42
CA GLN A 40 0.56 -7.63 9.92
C GLN A 40 -0.75 -7.97 10.66
N ALA A 41 -1.23 -7.07 11.52
CA ALA A 41 -2.51 -7.24 12.20
C ALA A 41 -3.66 -7.37 11.20
N GLN A 42 -3.69 -6.52 10.17
CA GLN A 42 -4.74 -6.54 9.16
C GLN A 42 -4.63 -7.76 8.24
N ALA A 43 -3.41 -8.16 7.88
CA ALA A 43 -3.16 -9.36 7.09
C ALA A 43 -3.64 -10.62 7.84
N ALA A 44 -3.38 -10.69 9.15
CA ALA A 44 -3.86 -11.78 10.00
C ALA A 44 -5.40 -11.82 10.11
N LEU A 45 -6.07 -10.66 10.16
CA LEU A 45 -7.53 -10.58 10.18
C LEU A 45 -8.18 -11.02 8.87
N ASP A 46 -7.60 -10.65 7.73
CA ASP A 46 -8.12 -11.03 6.40
C ASP A 46 -7.62 -12.40 5.93
N GLY A 47 -6.64 -12.99 6.61
CA GLY A 47 -6.01 -14.26 6.23
C GLY A 47 -5.14 -14.14 4.97
N VAL A 48 -4.52 -12.98 4.77
CA VAL A 48 -3.68 -12.64 3.60
C VAL A 48 -2.22 -12.44 4.02
N ALA A 49 -1.32 -12.27 3.05
CA ALA A 49 0.07 -11.92 3.34
C ALA A 49 0.27 -10.39 3.35
N VAL A 50 1.29 -9.95 4.09
CA VAL A 50 1.86 -8.61 3.90
C VAL A 50 2.86 -8.74 2.76
N VAL A 51 2.64 -8.00 1.69
CA VAL A 51 3.62 -7.86 0.60
C VAL A 51 4.52 -6.70 0.98
N ASP A 52 5.81 -7.02 1.06
CA ASP A 52 6.86 -6.17 1.64
C ASP A 52 6.94 -4.79 1.00
N HIS A 53 7.49 -3.86 1.78
CA HIS A 53 7.69 -2.46 1.47
C HIS A 53 8.27 -2.23 0.07
N ASP A 54 7.43 -1.74 -0.84
CA ASP A 54 7.89 -1.21 -2.11
C ASP A 54 8.07 0.31 -1.97
N ALA A 55 9.32 0.75 -1.86
CA ALA A 55 9.70 2.16 -1.86
C ALA A 55 9.36 2.89 -3.18
N GLY A 56 8.69 2.21 -4.12
CA GLY A 56 8.30 2.71 -5.42
C GLY A 56 6.96 2.15 -5.87
N PHE A 57 5.99 1.92 -4.96
CA PHE A 57 4.60 1.70 -5.37
C PHE A 57 4.09 2.99 -6.03
N GLU A 58 4.40 3.16 -7.30
CA GLU A 58 3.70 4.05 -8.20
C GLU A 58 2.28 3.50 -8.23
N ALA A 59 1.41 4.05 -7.36
CA ALA A 59 -0.02 3.92 -7.52
C ALA A 59 -0.29 4.32 -8.97
N THR A 60 -0.54 3.34 -9.83
CA THR A 60 -0.65 3.52 -11.28
C THR A 60 -1.90 4.32 -11.59
N SER A 61 -1.85 5.61 -11.30
CA SER A 61 -2.60 6.64 -11.99
C SER A 61 -1.78 7.02 -13.22
N ASP A 62 -1.59 6.07 -14.13
CA ASP A 62 -1.38 6.46 -15.53
C ASP A 62 -2.76 6.81 -16.10
N PRO A 63 -2.92 8.06 -16.50
CA PRO A 63 -3.04 8.23 -17.94
C PRO A 63 -2.03 9.28 -18.38
N THR A 64 -0.91 8.84 -18.94
CA THR A 64 -0.13 9.72 -19.82
C THR A 64 -0.93 9.87 -21.10
N PRO A 65 -1.59 11.01 -21.41
CA PRO A 65 -2.16 11.17 -22.74
C PRO A 65 -1.01 11.20 -23.76
N PRO A 66 -1.13 10.54 -24.92
CA PRO A 66 -0.15 10.72 -25.98
C PRO A 66 -0.16 12.20 -26.37
N THR A 67 0.96 12.90 -26.14
CA THR A 67 1.18 14.21 -26.74
C THR A 67 1.39 13.99 -28.23
N GLU A 68 0.44 14.48 -29.04
CA GLU A 68 0.55 14.58 -30.50
C GLU A 68 1.82 15.34 -30.90
N ALA A 69 2.58 14.76 -31.84
CA ALA A 69 3.62 15.44 -32.60
C ALA A 69 3.66 14.89 -34.03
#